data_AF-A0A6A5RKX6-F1
#
_entry.id   AF-A0A6A5RKX6-F1
#
_cell.length_a   1.000
_cell.length_b   1.000
_cell.length_c   1.000
_cell.angle_alpha   90.00
_cell.angle_beta   90.00
_cell.angle_gamma   90.00
#
_symmetry.space_group_name_H-M   'P 1'
#
loop_
_entity.id
_entity.type
_entity.pdbx_description
1 polymer ?
#
loop_
_entity_poly.entity_id
_entity_poly.type
_entity_poly.pdbx_seq_one_letter_code
_entity_poly.pdbx_strand_id
1 'polypeptide(L)'
;MKSTTTFSLAAALLSGSAEAFWRMPCHSRTAFLRLDPIVDPGVASSHGHVIHGGSNFGESTTYKDLRESNCSSCQFPDDKSAYWTPSLHFAHTNGKTEVVPQIGGMLAYYLLLGDNIQPFPEGFEVLAGDSRMRNFTGAVPDPPTSSWAAEDMTQESLMQKSLGFNCLNYNRAPEGSRYRHFMPDKDFLDANCANGIRAEIFFPSCWNGKDVKSDDHKSHVAYPNLIDGGKCPEGYETRLPSLFYETIWNTYAFKGKSGQFIWSNGDPTGYGYHADFINGWNTDTLRAAVNDCTNLSGRVEDCQHFTNLQTEAVQGECKIEDIPTALLDDDCGGPSNGLCGNVPVQYGPEYASALQPGATEKPTGGVSITSVAPVPTQSYAPARSKNSYGISVYNVKTSAIPGPYNTDSLEVIKPSKPAVDVPAAPAVTPSPSLEDAADPVANIISTKIYTEGGIVYEVAIEEIVVTTTVDSAYRRRHAHAHRRRAIN
;
A
#
# COMPACT_ATOMS: atom_id res chain seq x y z
N MET A 1 58.58 24.69 13.95
CA MET A 1 57.79 23.46 14.14
C MET A 1 56.32 23.82 13.99
N LYS A 2 55.73 23.58 12.82
CA LYS A 2 54.30 23.80 12.55
C LYS A 2 53.67 22.41 12.45
N SER A 3 52.89 22.02 13.45
CA SER A 3 52.17 20.74 13.45
C SER A 3 50.77 20.99 12.90
N THR A 4 50.53 20.49 11.70
CA THR A 4 49.23 20.39 11.05
C THR A 4 48.44 19.25 11.69
N THR A 5 47.39 19.57 12.43
CA THR A 5 46.42 18.58 12.92
C THR A 5 45.41 18.32 11.81
N THR A 6 45.53 17.16 11.18
CA THR A 6 44.64 16.68 10.13
C THR A 6 43.27 16.34 10.73
N PHE A 7 42.22 16.96 10.19
CA PHE A 7 40.83 16.59 10.42
C PHE A 7 40.57 15.19 9.84
N SER A 8 40.28 14.21 10.67
CA SER A 8 39.62 12.97 10.24
C SER A 8 38.11 13.19 10.32
N LEU A 9 37.52 13.64 9.20
CA LEU A 9 36.08 13.64 9.00
C LEU A 9 35.67 12.18 8.75
N ALA A 10 35.23 11.47 9.79
CA ALA A 10 34.55 10.19 9.61
C ALA A 10 33.16 10.48 9.02
N ALA A 11 33.08 10.50 7.70
CA ALA A 11 31.80 10.44 6.99
C ALA A 11 31.24 9.03 7.19
N ALA A 12 30.36 8.87 8.18
CA ALA A 12 29.48 7.72 8.23
C ALA A 12 28.49 7.82 7.07
N LEU A 13 28.88 7.27 5.92
CA LEU A 13 27.97 6.94 4.83
C LEU A 13 27.04 5.83 5.33
N LEU A 14 25.92 6.20 5.94
CA LEU A 14 24.75 5.33 6.02
C LEU A 14 24.05 5.37 4.65
N SER A 15 24.71 4.80 3.65
CA SER A 15 24.10 4.36 2.41
C SER A 15 23.75 2.88 2.57
N GLY A 16 22.53 2.61 2.98
CA GLY A 16 21.87 1.30 2.95
C GLY A 16 20.38 1.59 2.79
N SER A 17 19.62 0.96 1.91
CA SER A 17 19.74 -0.39 1.36
C SER A 17 19.17 -0.42 -0.06
N ALA A 18 19.66 -1.33 -0.89
CA ALA A 18 18.94 -1.70 -2.10
C ALA A 18 17.52 -2.17 -1.69
N GLU A 19 16.48 -1.56 -2.27
CA GLU A 19 15.08 -1.85 -1.97
C GLU A 19 14.65 -3.13 -2.72
N ALA A 20 15.08 -4.29 -2.22
CA ALA A 20 14.67 -5.59 -2.71
C ALA A 20 13.24 -5.92 -2.21
N PHE A 21 12.30 -6.25 -3.11
CA PHE A 21 10.93 -6.63 -2.73
C PHE A 21 10.14 -7.22 -3.89
N TRP A 22 8.93 -7.69 -3.62
CA TRP A 22 7.88 -7.89 -4.64
C TRP A 22 6.55 -7.30 -4.16
N ARG A 23 5.68 -7.01 -5.13
CA ARG A 23 4.31 -6.53 -4.94
C ARG A 23 3.39 -7.62 -5.41
N MET A 24 2.72 -8.30 -4.50
CA MET A 24 1.74 -9.32 -4.83
C MET A 24 0.41 -8.65 -5.21
N PRO A 25 -0.01 -8.67 -6.48
CA PRO A 25 -1.29 -8.11 -6.85
C PRO A 25 -2.41 -9.08 -6.53
N CYS A 26 -3.42 -8.61 -5.82
CA CYS A 26 -4.66 -9.33 -5.55
C CYS A 26 -5.81 -8.49 -6.11
N HIS A 27 -6.02 -8.62 -7.43
CA HIS A 27 -6.89 -7.71 -8.19
C HIS A 27 -8.38 -7.84 -7.86
N SER A 28 -8.77 -8.91 -7.17
CA SER A 28 -10.15 -9.18 -6.81
C SER A 28 -10.30 -9.66 -5.38
N ARG A 29 -11.48 -9.42 -4.83
CA ARG A 29 -11.87 -9.88 -3.50
C ARG A 29 -12.28 -11.34 -3.57
N THR A 30 -11.77 -12.14 -2.64
CA THR A 30 -12.26 -13.49 -2.36
C THR A 30 -13.59 -13.42 -1.61
N ALA A 31 -13.76 -12.42 -0.73
CA ALA A 31 -15.02 -12.12 -0.06
C ALA A 31 -15.16 -10.64 0.32
N PHE A 32 -16.41 -10.23 0.57
CA PHE A 32 -16.73 -8.95 1.19
C PHE A 32 -17.89 -9.15 2.18
N LEU A 33 -17.54 -9.50 3.41
CA LEU A 33 -18.45 -10.00 4.45
C LEU A 33 -17.94 -9.61 5.84
N ARG A 34 -18.74 -9.84 6.87
CA ARG A 34 -18.32 -9.71 8.28
C ARG A 34 -17.62 -10.98 8.76
N LEU A 35 -16.42 -11.22 8.24
CA LEU A 35 -15.54 -12.32 8.65
C LEU A 35 -14.24 -11.76 9.22
N ASP A 36 -13.83 -12.28 10.37
CA ASP A 36 -12.55 -11.97 11.00
C ASP A 36 -12.13 -13.12 11.95
N PRO A 37 -11.36 -14.10 11.45
CA PRO A 37 -10.92 -15.25 12.26
C PRO A 37 -9.85 -14.90 13.31
N ILE A 38 -9.27 -13.69 13.27
CA ILE A 38 -8.30 -13.23 14.27
C ILE A 38 -9.05 -12.61 15.45
N VAL A 39 -9.85 -11.57 15.18
CA VAL A 39 -10.46 -10.73 16.22
C VAL A 39 -11.78 -11.30 16.74
N ASP A 40 -12.62 -11.83 15.85
CA ASP A 40 -13.98 -12.30 16.16
C ASP A 40 -14.18 -13.79 15.75
N PRO A 41 -13.35 -14.72 16.26
CA PRO A 41 -13.35 -16.10 15.78
C PRO A 41 -14.66 -16.84 16.05
N GLY A 42 -15.16 -17.55 15.04
CA GLY A 42 -16.34 -18.40 15.11
C GLY A 42 -17.68 -17.65 15.11
N VAL A 43 -17.68 -16.33 14.89
CA VAL A 43 -18.89 -15.52 14.83
C VAL A 43 -18.82 -14.48 13.71
N ALA A 44 -19.96 -13.92 13.35
CA ALA A 44 -20.02 -12.76 12.46
C ALA A 44 -19.20 -11.60 13.06
N SER A 45 -18.23 -11.06 12.31
CA SER A 45 -17.40 -9.97 12.81
C SER A 45 -18.22 -8.73 13.15
N SER A 46 -17.71 -7.96 14.09
CA SER A 46 -18.23 -6.68 14.54
C SER A 46 -18.40 -5.66 13.41
N HIS A 47 -17.69 -5.82 12.27
CA HIS A 47 -17.85 -5.00 11.07
C HIS A 47 -17.42 -5.75 9.80
N GLY A 48 -17.64 -5.15 8.62
CA GLY A 48 -17.38 -5.78 7.33
C GLY A 48 -15.94 -5.58 6.82
N HIS A 49 -15.37 -6.61 6.22
CA HIS A 49 -14.01 -6.59 5.67
C HIS A 49 -13.98 -6.91 4.18
N VAL A 50 -13.09 -6.24 3.45
CA VAL A 50 -12.68 -6.67 2.10
C VAL A 50 -11.53 -7.67 2.20
N ILE A 51 -11.78 -8.89 1.73
CA ILE A 51 -10.88 -10.04 1.93
C ILE A 51 -10.29 -10.47 0.59
N HIS A 52 -8.98 -10.71 0.57
CA HIS A 52 -8.20 -11.16 -0.58
C HIS A 52 -7.37 -12.40 -0.20
N GLY A 53 -7.02 -13.21 -1.20
CA GLY A 53 -6.16 -14.38 -1.04
C GLY A 53 -6.90 -15.71 -1.13
N GLY A 54 -6.52 -16.68 -0.29
CA GLY A 54 -7.02 -18.06 -0.34
C GLY A 54 -8.54 -18.20 -0.18
N SER A 55 -9.15 -19.12 -0.94
CA SER A 55 -10.61 -19.39 -0.92
C SER A 55 -11.12 -20.08 0.33
N ASN A 56 -10.29 -20.82 1.06
CA ASN A 56 -10.71 -21.50 2.29
C ASN A 56 -10.60 -20.56 3.51
N PHE A 57 -11.14 -19.35 3.35
CA PHE A 57 -11.23 -18.33 4.39
C PHE A 57 -12.64 -18.32 4.99
N GLY A 58 -12.74 -18.22 6.31
CA GLY A 58 -13.99 -18.31 7.07
C GLY A 58 -13.82 -17.86 8.52
N GLU A 59 -14.81 -18.17 9.37
CA GLU A 59 -14.88 -17.64 10.76
C GLU A 59 -13.77 -18.15 11.70
N SER A 60 -13.09 -19.27 11.36
CA SER A 60 -12.07 -19.90 12.22
C SER A 60 -10.86 -20.40 11.41
N THR A 61 -10.45 -19.65 10.39
CA THR A 61 -9.38 -20.04 9.47
C THR A 61 -8.02 -20.22 10.16
N THR A 62 -7.33 -21.29 9.80
CA THR A 62 -5.93 -21.56 10.17
C THR A 62 -5.02 -21.54 8.94
N TYR A 63 -3.69 -21.55 9.16
CA TYR A 63 -2.69 -21.75 8.10
C TYR A 63 -3.00 -22.98 7.24
N LYS A 64 -3.37 -24.10 7.87
CA LYS A 64 -3.63 -25.35 7.15
C LYS A 64 -4.84 -25.20 6.22
N ASP A 65 -5.90 -24.56 6.70
CA ASP A 65 -7.10 -24.32 5.89
C ASP A 65 -6.75 -23.49 4.67
N LEU A 66 -6.00 -22.39 4.85
CA LEU A 66 -5.51 -21.57 3.75
C LEU A 66 -4.68 -22.37 2.73
N ARG A 67 -3.77 -23.23 3.19
CA ARG A 67 -2.98 -24.10 2.31
C ARG A 67 -3.84 -25.10 1.51
N GLU A 68 -5.03 -25.44 2.00
CA GLU A 68 -6.02 -26.30 1.32
C GLU A 68 -6.95 -25.53 0.37
N SER A 69 -6.82 -24.20 0.26
CA SER A 69 -7.62 -23.37 -0.65
C SER A 69 -7.54 -23.79 -2.11
N ASN A 70 -8.70 -23.98 -2.74
CA ASN A 70 -8.81 -24.31 -4.16
C ASN A 70 -8.27 -23.22 -5.09
N CYS A 71 -8.43 -21.94 -4.75
CA CYS A 71 -7.92 -20.82 -5.53
C CYS A 71 -7.27 -19.75 -4.65
N SER A 72 -6.69 -18.72 -5.27
CA SER A 72 -6.24 -17.50 -4.60
C SER A 72 -6.60 -16.32 -5.49
N SER A 73 -7.10 -15.25 -4.89
CA SER A 73 -7.38 -14.01 -5.64
C SER A 73 -6.13 -13.17 -5.94
N CYS A 74 -4.94 -13.69 -5.60
CA CYS A 74 -3.65 -13.07 -5.86
C CYS A 74 -2.95 -13.67 -7.10
N GLN A 75 -2.09 -12.89 -7.74
CA GLN A 75 -1.47 -13.23 -9.02
C GLN A 75 -0.63 -14.50 -8.95
N PHE A 76 0.07 -14.75 -7.85
CA PHE A 76 0.78 -16.01 -7.65
C PHE A 76 -0.11 -17.01 -6.89
N PRO A 77 -0.56 -18.12 -7.52
CA PRO A 77 -1.58 -18.99 -6.95
C PRO A 77 -1.13 -19.79 -5.72
N ASP A 78 0.17 -19.96 -5.52
CA ASP A 78 0.73 -20.65 -4.34
C ASP A 78 0.80 -19.72 -3.13
N ASP A 79 0.59 -18.42 -3.28
CA ASP A 79 0.26 -17.55 -2.15
C ASP A 79 -1.23 -17.70 -1.80
N LYS A 80 -1.50 -18.48 -0.75
CA LYS A 80 -2.84 -18.69 -0.20
C LYS A 80 -3.09 -17.88 1.07
N SER A 81 -2.20 -16.93 1.40
CA SER A 81 -2.37 -16.10 2.59
C SER A 81 -3.70 -15.34 2.55
N ALA A 82 -4.19 -14.94 3.72
CA ALA A 82 -5.37 -14.11 3.83
C ALA A 82 -4.98 -12.69 4.19
N TYR A 83 -5.52 -11.73 3.44
CA TYR A 83 -5.27 -10.31 3.59
C TYR A 83 -6.61 -9.58 3.66
N TRP A 84 -6.89 -8.84 4.73
CA TRP A 84 -8.13 -8.08 4.80
C TRP A 84 -7.99 -6.75 5.52
N THR A 85 -8.90 -5.84 5.18
CA THR A 85 -9.00 -4.48 5.74
C THR A 85 -10.47 -4.06 5.81
N PRO A 86 -10.83 -3.03 6.61
CA PRO A 86 -12.14 -2.40 6.54
C PRO A 86 -12.44 -1.83 5.16
N SER A 87 -13.71 -1.90 4.73
CA SER A 87 -14.16 -1.25 3.49
C SER A 87 -14.44 0.23 3.69
N LEU A 88 -14.20 1.04 2.65
CA LEU A 88 -14.66 2.42 2.60
C LEU A 88 -16.08 2.49 2.06
N HIS A 89 -16.95 3.26 2.70
CA HIS A 89 -18.33 3.51 2.29
C HIS A 89 -18.58 5.01 2.09
N PHE A 90 -19.56 5.32 1.26
CA PHE A 90 -20.14 6.65 1.15
C PHE A 90 -21.51 6.66 1.84
N ALA A 91 -21.64 7.48 2.88
CA ALA A 91 -22.89 7.78 3.54
C ALA A 91 -23.55 8.98 2.87
N HIS A 92 -24.74 8.76 2.30
CA HIS A 92 -25.57 9.78 1.69
C HIS A 92 -26.33 10.57 2.75
N THR A 93 -26.69 11.81 2.43
CA THR A 93 -27.55 12.66 3.28
C THR A 93 -28.94 12.08 3.56
N ASN A 94 -29.40 11.13 2.77
CA ASN A 94 -30.66 10.40 3.00
C ASN A 94 -30.53 9.21 3.97
N GLY A 95 -29.35 9.02 4.57
CA GLY A 95 -29.05 7.96 5.53
C GLY A 95 -28.65 6.62 4.90
N LYS A 96 -28.63 6.49 3.57
CA LYS A 96 -28.14 5.28 2.91
C LYS A 96 -26.62 5.26 2.84
N THR A 97 -26.05 4.06 2.86
CA THR A 97 -24.62 3.82 2.67
C THR A 97 -24.38 2.87 1.52
N GLU A 98 -23.36 3.12 0.71
CA GLU A 98 -22.89 2.18 -0.32
C GLU A 98 -21.37 2.09 -0.31
N VAL A 99 -20.81 0.93 -0.64
CA VAL A 99 -19.36 0.74 -0.69
C VAL A 99 -18.76 1.63 -1.78
N VAL A 100 -17.61 2.23 -1.49
CA VAL A 100 -16.82 2.92 -2.51
C VAL A 100 -16.15 1.86 -3.39
N PRO A 101 -16.19 1.94 -4.72
CA PRO A 101 -15.54 0.94 -5.56
C PRO A 101 -14.02 0.93 -5.34
N GLN A 102 -13.40 -0.25 -5.32
CA GLN A 102 -11.93 -0.35 -5.38
C GLN A 102 -11.45 -0.26 -6.84
N ILE A 103 -10.26 0.28 -7.04
CA ILE A 103 -9.57 0.33 -8.33
C ILE A 103 -8.38 -0.63 -8.25
N GLY A 104 -8.39 -1.69 -9.07
CA GLY A 104 -7.26 -2.62 -9.17
C GLY A 104 -7.09 -3.59 -7.99
N GLY A 105 -8.06 -3.66 -7.06
CA GLY A 105 -8.02 -4.56 -5.90
C GLY A 105 -7.07 -4.06 -4.80
N MET A 106 -6.29 -4.99 -4.24
CA MET A 106 -5.28 -4.73 -3.21
C MET A 106 -3.89 -5.15 -3.74
N LEU A 107 -2.86 -4.37 -3.41
CA LEU A 107 -1.47 -4.77 -3.55
C LEU A 107 -0.88 -5.06 -2.17
N ALA A 108 -0.35 -6.28 -1.97
CA ALA A 108 0.41 -6.66 -0.79
C ALA A 108 1.90 -6.62 -1.09
N TYR A 109 2.62 -5.67 -0.51
CA TYR A 109 4.06 -5.51 -0.69
C TYR A 109 4.80 -6.34 0.35
N TYR A 110 5.81 -7.10 -0.10
CA TYR A 110 6.73 -7.85 0.74
C TYR A 110 8.10 -7.19 0.70
N LEU A 111 8.32 -6.19 1.55
CA LEU A 111 9.50 -5.35 1.48
C LEU A 111 10.65 -5.96 2.28
N LEU A 112 11.79 -6.17 1.64
CA LEU A 112 12.97 -6.79 2.26
C LEU A 112 13.87 -5.70 2.88
N LEU A 113 13.35 -5.04 3.92
CA LEU A 113 13.98 -3.87 4.55
C LEU A 113 14.86 -4.26 5.74
N GLY A 114 16.16 -4.34 5.50
CA GLY A 114 17.17 -4.70 6.51
C GLY A 114 17.92 -5.98 6.15
N ASP A 115 18.66 -6.53 7.12
CA ASP A 115 19.47 -7.73 6.92
C ASP A 115 18.85 -8.96 7.59
N ASN A 116 19.21 -10.15 7.12
CA ASN A 116 18.84 -11.46 7.70
C ASN A 116 17.33 -11.69 7.88
N ILE A 117 16.54 -11.23 6.91
CA ILE A 117 15.09 -11.33 6.93
C ILE A 117 14.65 -12.80 6.92
N GLN A 118 13.76 -13.15 7.85
CA GLN A 118 13.18 -14.48 7.99
C GLN A 118 11.79 -14.51 7.35
N PRO A 119 11.42 -15.55 6.60
CA PRO A 119 10.06 -15.69 6.09
C PRO A 119 9.07 -15.82 7.25
N PHE A 120 7.81 -15.42 7.03
CA PHE A 120 6.74 -15.67 7.99
C PHE A 120 6.62 -17.18 8.28
N PRO A 121 6.61 -17.62 9.56
CA PRO A 121 6.47 -19.02 9.91
C PRO A 121 5.05 -19.54 9.65
N GLU A 122 4.88 -20.86 9.68
CA GLU A 122 3.53 -21.47 9.63
C GLU A 122 2.69 -21.02 10.82
N GLY A 123 1.41 -20.73 10.59
CA GLY A 123 0.49 -20.26 11.62
C GLY A 123 0.71 -18.81 12.06
N PHE A 124 1.54 -18.03 11.33
CA PHE A 124 1.75 -16.62 11.65
C PHE A 124 0.49 -15.79 11.39
N GLU A 125 0.03 -15.07 12.41
CA GLU A 125 -1.17 -14.22 12.39
C GLU A 125 -0.84 -12.87 13.04
N VAL A 126 -1.17 -11.75 12.38
CA VAL A 126 -0.84 -10.41 12.90
C VAL A 126 -1.89 -9.37 12.51
N LEU A 127 -2.10 -8.40 13.41
CA LEU A 127 -2.93 -7.22 13.19
C LEU A 127 -2.07 -5.93 13.19
N ALA A 128 -2.30 -5.05 12.23
CA ALA A 128 -1.73 -3.71 12.15
C ALA A 128 -2.78 -2.62 12.33
N GLY A 129 -2.44 -1.53 13.02
CA GLY A 129 -3.37 -0.44 13.31
C GLY A 129 -4.28 -0.73 14.51
N ASP A 130 -5.25 0.15 14.76
CA ASP A 130 -6.20 0.03 15.87
C ASP A 130 -7.58 0.54 15.45
N SER A 131 -8.53 -0.39 15.30
CA SER A 131 -9.90 -0.11 14.85
C SER A 131 -10.64 0.97 15.67
N ARG A 132 -10.22 1.21 16.91
CA ARG A 132 -10.90 2.14 17.83
C ARG A 132 -10.25 3.52 17.85
N MET A 133 -9.12 3.72 17.19
CA MET A 133 -8.45 5.01 17.13
C MET A 133 -9.31 6.04 16.38
N ARG A 134 -9.41 7.26 16.91
CA ARG A 134 -10.14 8.38 16.30
C ARG A 134 -9.37 9.71 16.35
N ASN A 135 -8.09 9.64 16.68
CA ASN A 135 -7.24 10.82 16.78
C ASN A 135 -5.78 10.47 16.49
N PHE A 136 -5.05 11.43 15.93
CA PHE A 136 -3.59 11.45 15.82
C PHE A 136 -3.11 12.86 16.18
N THR A 137 -2.12 12.95 17.07
CA THR A 137 -1.62 14.25 17.57
C THR A 137 -0.24 14.60 17.06
N GLY A 138 0.39 13.71 16.28
CA GLY A 138 1.68 13.97 15.66
C GLY A 138 1.58 14.97 14.50
N ALA A 139 2.74 15.40 14.01
CA ALA A 139 2.81 16.27 12.84
C ALA A 139 2.39 15.52 11.56
N VAL A 140 1.64 16.20 10.69
CA VAL A 140 1.25 15.68 9.38
C VAL A 140 1.64 16.71 8.30
N PRO A 141 2.55 16.41 7.36
CA PRO A 141 3.19 15.11 7.17
C PRO A 141 4.23 14.87 8.28
N ASP A 142 4.64 13.61 8.44
CA ASP A 142 5.73 13.26 9.34
C ASP A 142 6.98 14.12 9.05
N PRO A 143 7.66 14.62 10.10
CA PRO A 143 8.94 15.26 9.91
C PRO A 143 9.97 14.19 9.47
N PRO A 144 11.12 14.60 8.90
CA PRO A 144 12.14 13.65 8.48
C PRO A 144 12.51 12.71 9.63
N THR A 145 12.65 11.42 9.35
CA THR A 145 12.99 10.39 10.36
C THR A 145 14.24 10.73 11.17
N SER A 146 15.20 11.43 10.56
CA SER A 146 16.40 11.96 11.24
C SER A 146 16.13 13.00 12.35
N SER A 147 14.92 13.54 12.41
CA SER A 147 14.47 14.50 13.42
C SER A 147 13.50 13.92 14.44
N TRP A 148 13.17 12.62 14.33
CA TRP A 148 12.29 11.95 15.27
C TRP A 148 12.91 11.89 16.66
N ALA A 149 12.13 12.30 17.65
CA ALA A 149 12.49 12.20 19.05
C ALA A 149 11.99 10.87 19.65
N ALA A 150 12.24 10.63 20.94
CA ALA A 150 11.86 9.37 21.59
C ALA A 150 10.34 9.16 21.58
N GLU A 151 9.58 10.25 21.66
CA GLU A 151 8.12 10.26 21.67
C GLU A 151 7.55 9.83 20.31
N ASP A 152 8.26 10.18 19.23
CA ASP A 152 7.93 9.80 17.85
C ASP A 152 8.13 8.31 17.56
N MET A 153 8.94 7.64 18.38
CA MET A 153 9.38 6.24 18.21
C MET A 153 8.76 5.28 19.23
N THR A 154 7.74 5.72 19.96
CA THR A 154 6.91 4.82 20.76
C THR A 154 6.14 3.87 19.84
N GLN A 155 5.85 2.63 20.28
CA GLN A 155 5.12 1.67 19.43
C GLN A 155 3.74 2.19 19.04
N GLU A 156 3.06 2.93 19.92
CA GLU A 156 1.80 3.59 19.60
C GLU A 156 1.96 4.67 18.53
N SER A 157 2.97 5.54 18.63
CA SER A 157 3.23 6.56 17.60
C SER A 157 3.61 5.92 16.27
N LEU A 158 4.43 4.87 16.28
CA LEU A 158 4.85 4.16 15.07
C LEU A 158 3.65 3.46 14.41
N MET A 159 2.77 2.84 15.19
CA MET A 159 1.52 2.25 14.70
C MET A 159 0.62 3.29 14.03
N GLN A 160 0.43 4.48 14.62
CA GLN A 160 -0.40 5.52 14.01
C GLN A 160 0.25 6.11 12.74
N LYS A 161 1.59 6.26 12.73
CA LYS A 161 2.35 6.74 11.56
C LYS A 161 2.50 5.70 10.45
N SER A 162 2.24 4.42 10.72
CA SER A 162 2.34 3.32 9.75
C SER A 162 1.20 3.34 8.71
N LEU A 163 0.12 4.04 9.04
CA LEU A 163 -1.09 4.21 8.25
C LEU A 163 -1.01 5.45 7.35
N GLY A 164 -1.61 5.39 6.17
CA GLY A 164 -1.52 6.43 5.16
C GLY A 164 -2.76 6.63 4.31
N PHE A 165 -3.06 7.88 3.97
CA PHE A 165 -4.06 8.25 2.95
C PHE A 165 -3.49 9.23 1.94
N ASN A 166 -3.40 8.75 0.70
CA ASN A 166 -2.74 9.43 -0.40
C ASN A 166 -3.74 9.80 -1.48
N CYS A 167 -3.84 11.10 -1.76
CA CYS A 167 -4.68 11.66 -2.81
C CYS A 167 -4.08 11.35 -4.18
N LEU A 168 -4.80 10.55 -4.98
CA LEU A 168 -4.34 10.20 -6.32
C LEU A 168 -4.86 11.19 -7.35
N ASN A 169 -3.92 11.75 -8.10
CA ASN A 169 -4.18 12.59 -9.25
C ASN A 169 -3.01 12.44 -10.24
N TYR A 170 -3.19 11.61 -11.25
CA TYR A 170 -2.13 11.25 -12.21
C TYR A 170 -1.73 12.40 -13.13
N ASN A 171 -2.46 13.53 -13.09
CA ASN A 171 -2.08 14.77 -13.77
C ASN A 171 -1.20 15.69 -12.90
N ARG A 172 -0.83 15.26 -11.69
CA ARG A 172 0.02 15.99 -10.74
C ARG A 172 1.15 15.09 -10.24
N ALA A 173 2.21 15.70 -9.72
CA ALA A 173 3.30 14.93 -9.11
C ALA A 173 2.81 14.25 -7.82
N PRO A 174 2.96 12.92 -7.68
CA PRO A 174 2.25 12.11 -6.68
C PRO A 174 2.65 12.47 -5.25
N GLU A 175 1.73 12.26 -4.30
CA GLU A 175 2.04 12.36 -2.87
C GLU A 175 2.96 11.20 -2.43
N GLY A 176 3.79 11.45 -1.43
CA GLY A 176 4.64 10.41 -0.84
C GLY A 176 3.82 9.45 0.01
N SER A 177 4.18 8.17 0.09
CA SER A 177 3.49 7.19 0.94
C SER A 177 3.33 7.69 2.38
N ARG A 178 2.21 7.34 3.01
CA ARG A 178 1.83 7.72 4.37
C ARG A 178 1.77 9.24 4.59
N TYR A 179 1.40 10.00 3.55
CA TYR A 179 1.42 11.47 3.63
C TYR A 179 0.42 12.03 4.65
N ARG A 180 -0.75 11.39 4.79
CA ARG A 180 -1.76 11.70 5.81
C ARG A 180 -2.04 10.48 6.66
N HIS A 181 -2.16 10.67 7.96
CA HIS A 181 -2.61 9.63 8.87
C HIS A 181 -4.13 9.69 9.11
N PHE A 182 -4.88 10.42 8.29
CA PHE A 182 -6.33 10.59 8.38
C PHE A 182 -6.98 10.63 6.99
N MET A 183 -8.26 10.25 6.94
CA MET A 183 -9.09 10.34 5.74
C MET A 183 -9.43 11.81 5.48
N PRO A 184 -9.03 12.40 4.33
CA PRO A 184 -9.38 13.79 4.04
C PRO A 184 -10.90 14.00 3.95
N ASP A 185 -11.34 15.21 4.27
CA ASP A 185 -12.74 15.58 4.08
C ASP A 185 -13.16 15.51 2.59
N LYS A 186 -14.47 15.51 2.40
CA LYS A 186 -15.05 15.35 1.07
C LYS A 186 -14.69 16.49 0.11
N ASP A 187 -14.65 17.72 0.59
CA ASP A 187 -14.37 18.88 -0.25
C ASP A 187 -12.94 18.82 -0.80
N PHE A 188 -11.99 18.39 0.04
CA PHE A 188 -10.62 18.12 -0.37
C PHE A 188 -10.55 17.02 -1.44
N LEU A 189 -11.23 15.89 -1.22
CA LEU A 189 -11.23 14.75 -2.15
C LEU A 189 -11.79 15.15 -3.52
N ASP A 190 -12.94 15.82 -3.54
CA ASP A 190 -13.61 16.26 -4.76
C ASP A 190 -12.76 17.25 -5.58
N ALA A 191 -11.98 18.09 -4.89
CA ALA A 191 -11.13 19.10 -5.49
C ALA A 191 -9.77 18.55 -5.99
N ASN A 192 -9.22 17.54 -5.32
CA ASN A 192 -7.82 17.15 -5.53
C ASN A 192 -7.62 15.73 -6.04
N CYS A 193 -8.46 14.77 -5.66
CA CYS A 193 -8.18 13.34 -5.80
C CYS A 193 -8.93 12.73 -7.00
N ALA A 194 -8.56 13.20 -8.20
CA ALA A 194 -9.20 12.82 -9.46
C ALA A 194 -9.17 11.31 -9.77
N ASN A 195 -8.25 10.57 -9.16
CA ASN A 195 -8.05 9.14 -9.35
C ASN A 195 -8.31 8.34 -8.06
N GLY A 196 -9.01 8.93 -7.10
CA GLY A 196 -9.38 8.28 -5.84
C GLY A 196 -8.40 8.57 -4.69
N ILE A 197 -8.67 7.92 -3.56
CA ILE A 197 -7.78 7.91 -2.40
C ILE A 197 -7.12 6.54 -2.29
N ARG A 198 -5.83 6.53 -1.98
CA ARG A 198 -5.08 5.32 -1.70
C ARG A 198 -4.89 5.18 -0.20
N ALA A 199 -5.47 4.13 0.36
CA ALA A 199 -5.28 3.73 1.74
C ALA A 199 -4.07 2.80 1.83
N GLU A 200 -3.24 3.04 2.85
CA GLU A 200 -1.93 2.45 3.03
C GLU A 200 -1.75 2.04 4.48
N ILE A 201 -1.14 0.88 4.75
CA ILE A 201 -0.78 0.49 6.12
C ILE A 201 0.40 -0.48 6.15
N PHE A 202 1.38 -0.18 7.00
CA PHE A 202 2.51 -1.05 7.30
C PHE A 202 2.22 -1.94 8.52
N PHE A 203 2.63 -3.19 8.43
CA PHE A 203 2.66 -4.11 9.55
C PHE A 203 3.96 -3.96 10.35
N PRO A 204 3.93 -4.27 11.66
CA PRO A 204 5.16 -4.45 12.43
C PRO A 204 6.03 -5.56 11.82
N SER A 205 7.34 -5.32 11.67
CA SER A 205 8.28 -6.22 10.99
C SER A 205 9.41 -6.75 11.87
N CYS A 206 9.35 -6.48 13.18
CA CYS A 206 10.26 -7.04 14.18
C CYS A 206 9.52 -8.10 14.98
N TRP A 207 10.04 -9.32 14.99
CA TRP A 207 9.41 -10.48 15.61
C TRP A 207 10.24 -11.02 16.76
N ASN A 208 9.56 -11.54 17.78
CA ASN A 208 10.22 -12.11 18.96
C ASN A 208 10.97 -13.44 18.69
N GLY A 209 10.91 -13.94 17.45
CA GLY A 209 11.62 -15.14 17.00
C GLY A 209 10.97 -16.46 17.44
N LYS A 210 9.78 -16.42 18.07
CA LYS A 210 9.18 -17.58 18.69
C LYS A 210 7.68 -17.72 18.43
N ASP A 211 6.89 -16.71 18.77
CA ASP A 211 5.43 -16.86 18.87
C ASP A 211 4.78 -16.47 17.54
N VAL A 212 4.00 -17.37 16.94
CA VAL A 212 3.35 -17.13 15.64
C VAL A 212 2.07 -16.29 15.76
N LYS A 213 1.58 -16.12 16.99
CA LYS A 213 0.46 -15.25 17.34
C LYS A 213 0.50 -14.90 18.83
N SER A 214 -0.32 -13.95 19.24
CA SER A 214 -0.54 -13.57 20.63
C SER A 214 -2.02 -13.32 20.89
N ASP A 215 -2.44 -13.35 22.16
CA ASP A 215 -3.86 -13.15 22.55
C ASP A 215 -4.41 -11.77 22.15
N ASP A 216 -3.53 -10.76 22.06
CA ASP A 216 -3.84 -9.42 21.58
C ASP A 216 -3.49 -9.20 20.10
N HIS A 217 -3.02 -10.27 19.43
CA HIS A 217 -2.57 -10.32 18.03
C HIS A 217 -1.45 -9.34 17.64
N LYS A 218 -0.83 -8.71 18.64
CA LYS A 218 0.16 -7.62 18.47
C LYS A 218 1.43 -7.81 19.28
N SER A 219 1.35 -8.32 20.51
CA SER A 219 2.50 -8.37 21.44
C SER A 219 3.65 -9.27 21.01
N HIS A 220 3.45 -10.21 20.08
CA HIS A 220 4.53 -11.05 19.54
C HIS A 220 5.37 -10.36 18.45
N VAL A 221 4.96 -9.16 18.01
CA VAL A 221 5.65 -8.33 17.01
C VAL A 221 5.80 -6.88 17.48
N ALA A 222 6.68 -6.13 16.82
CA ALA A 222 6.90 -4.70 17.07
C ALA A 222 7.25 -3.97 15.77
N TYR A 223 6.93 -2.69 15.71
CA TYR A 223 7.46 -1.81 14.68
C TYR A 223 8.94 -1.53 14.93
N PRO A 224 9.79 -1.54 13.89
CA PRO A 224 11.13 -1.00 14.03
C PRO A 224 11.05 0.52 14.24
N ASN A 225 12.11 1.11 14.77
CA ASN A 225 12.08 2.51 15.19
C ASN A 225 11.85 3.54 14.07
N LEU A 226 11.92 3.13 12.80
CA LEU A 226 11.60 3.97 11.64
C LEU A 226 10.41 3.44 10.81
N ILE A 227 9.61 2.50 11.33
CA ILE A 227 8.45 1.87 10.66
C ILE A 227 8.83 0.98 9.47
N ASP A 228 9.33 1.58 8.39
CA ASP A 228 9.73 0.95 7.13
C ASP A 228 11.26 0.74 7.08
N GLY A 229 11.89 0.63 8.24
CA GLY A 229 13.33 0.45 8.36
C GLY A 229 13.82 0.70 9.77
N GLY A 230 15.13 0.84 9.93
CA GLY A 230 15.75 1.08 11.23
C GLY A 230 15.87 -0.19 12.08
N LYS A 231 16.15 0.01 13.37
CA LYS A 231 16.49 -1.05 14.33
C LYS A 231 15.25 -1.62 14.99
N CYS A 232 15.21 -2.94 15.13
CA CYS A 232 14.22 -3.61 15.98
C CYS A 232 14.45 -3.34 17.47
N PRO A 233 13.39 -3.21 18.27
CA PRO A 233 13.53 -3.10 19.72
C PRO A 233 14.09 -4.39 20.32
N GLU A 234 14.62 -4.29 21.53
CA GLU A 234 15.12 -5.44 22.30
C GLU A 234 14.01 -6.48 22.51
N GLY A 235 14.33 -7.75 22.28
CA GLY A 235 13.39 -8.87 22.34
C GLY A 235 12.62 -9.14 21.05
N TYR A 236 12.81 -8.33 20.00
CA TYR A 236 12.17 -8.48 18.68
C TYR A 236 13.17 -8.46 17.52
N GLU A 237 14.38 -8.96 17.74
CA GLU A 237 15.50 -8.83 16.80
C GLU A 237 15.34 -9.63 15.50
N THR A 238 14.34 -10.52 15.41
CA THR A 238 14.10 -11.31 14.20
C THR A 238 13.32 -10.48 13.19
N ARG A 239 13.97 -10.08 12.09
CA ARG A 239 13.34 -9.28 11.04
C ARG A 239 12.46 -10.13 10.14
N LEU A 240 11.23 -9.70 9.90
CA LEU A 240 10.31 -10.27 8.90
C LEU A 240 10.25 -9.36 7.66
N PRO A 241 9.77 -9.83 6.50
CA PRO A 241 9.39 -8.95 5.40
C PRO A 241 8.44 -7.88 5.94
N SER A 242 8.70 -6.62 5.62
CA SER A 242 7.76 -5.55 5.99
C SER A 242 6.57 -5.65 5.04
N LEU A 243 5.47 -6.17 5.56
CA LEU A 243 4.20 -6.25 4.85
C LEU A 243 3.59 -4.85 4.79
N PHE A 244 3.22 -4.42 3.58
CA PHE A 244 2.59 -3.12 3.36
C PHE A 244 1.41 -3.29 2.41
N TYR A 245 0.22 -2.88 2.85
CA TYR A 245 -0.98 -2.94 2.02
C TYR A 245 -1.23 -1.60 1.34
N GLU A 246 -1.65 -1.67 0.09
CA GLU A 246 -2.09 -0.54 -0.70
C GLU A 246 -3.44 -0.88 -1.34
N THR A 247 -4.44 -0.03 -1.13
CA THR A 247 -5.77 -0.17 -1.72
C THR A 247 -6.25 1.17 -2.24
N ILE A 248 -6.70 1.22 -3.49
CA ILE A 248 -7.25 2.44 -4.09
C ILE A 248 -8.77 2.39 -4.05
N TRP A 249 -9.38 3.42 -3.48
CA TRP A 249 -10.83 3.62 -3.43
C TRP A 249 -11.25 4.78 -4.35
N ASN A 250 -12.20 4.52 -5.25
CA ASN A 250 -12.73 5.48 -6.22
C ASN A 250 -13.67 6.51 -5.57
N THR A 251 -13.14 7.35 -4.70
CA THR A 251 -13.88 8.45 -4.06
C THR A 251 -14.39 9.46 -5.09
N TYR A 252 -13.71 9.61 -6.22
CA TYR A 252 -14.10 10.53 -7.29
C TYR A 252 -15.45 10.16 -7.96
N ALA A 253 -15.88 8.89 -7.89
CA ALA A 253 -17.22 8.47 -8.31
C ALA A 253 -18.36 9.16 -7.53
N PHE A 254 -18.04 9.77 -6.39
CA PHE A 254 -18.97 10.50 -5.53
C PHE A 254 -18.78 12.02 -5.61
N LYS A 255 -17.98 12.52 -6.55
CA LYS A 255 -17.76 13.96 -6.73
C LYS A 255 -19.10 14.70 -6.90
N GLY A 256 -19.29 15.77 -6.12
CA GLY A 256 -20.49 16.61 -6.17
C GLY A 256 -21.76 15.98 -5.58
N LYS A 257 -21.71 14.75 -5.07
CA LYS A 257 -22.81 14.16 -4.30
C LYS A 257 -22.75 14.61 -2.85
N SER A 258 -23.85 15.00 -2.22
CA SER A 258 -23.81 15.37 -0.78
C SER A 258 -23.75 14.12 0.11
N GLY A 259 -22.76 14.07 1.01
CA GLY A 259 -22.54 12.95 1.91
C GLY A 259 -21.15 12.97 2.54
N GLN A 260 -20.75 11.85 3.14
CA GLN A 260 -19.45 11.69 3.80
C GLN A 260 -18.88 10.29 3.58
N PHE A 261 -17.56 10.15 3.59
CA PHE A 261 -16.90 8.85 3.58
C PHE A 261 -16.71 8.30 4.99
N ILE A 262 -16.96 7.01 5.18
CA ILE A 262 -16.90 6.32 6.47
C ILE A 262 -16.37 4.91 6.26
N TRP A 263 -15.44 4.46 7.10
CA TRP A 263 -14.95 3.07 7.12
C TRP A 263 -15.97 2.14 7.76
N SER A 264 -15.97 0.86 7.38
CA SER A 264 -16.95 -0.12 7.84
C SER A 264 -16.95 -0.35 9.35
N ASN A 265 -15.85 -0.06 10.05
CA ASN A 265 -15.76 -0.03 11.52
C ASN A 265 -16.38 1.23 12.16
N GLY A 266 -17.14 2.01 11.40
CA GLY A 266 -17.80 3.22 11.87
C GLY A 266 -16.85 4.38 12.10
N ASP A 267 -15.68 4.37 11.46
CA ASP A 267 -14.71 5.46 11.55
C ASP A 267 -14.87 6.47 10.39
N PRO A 268 -15.29 7.71 10.66
CA PRO A 268 -15.33 8.77 9.65
C PRO A 268 -14.00 9.53 9.53
N THR A 269 -13.02 9.27 10.40
CA THR A 269 -11.75 10.01 10.50
C THR A 269 -10.58 9.34 9.77
N GLY A 270 -10.62 8.01 9.62
CA GLY A 270 -9.56 7.21 9.02
C GLY A 270 -8.47 6.75 10.00
N TYR A 271 -8.40 7.29 11.21
CA TYR A 271 -7.40 6.88 12.21
C TYR A 271 -7.55 5.42 12.65
N GLY A 272 -8.79 4.89 12.57
CA GLY A 272 -9.14 3.52 12.91
C GLY A 272 -8.96 2.53 11.76
N TYR A 273 -8.34 2.93 10.65
CA TYR A 273 -7.99 1.98 9.59
C TYR A 273 -6.96 0.98 10.12
N HIS A 274 -7.17 -0.29 9.79
CA HIS A 274 -6.37 -1.40 10.25
C HIS A 274 -6.33 -2.47 9.17
N ALA A 275 -5.47 -3.45 9.39
CA ALA A 275 -5.30 -4.55 8.47
C ALA A 275 -4.84 -5.80 9.20
N ASP A 276 -5.15 -6.93 8.58
CA ASP A 276 -4.96 -8.23 9.17
C ASP A 276 -4.29 -9.16 8.17
N PHE A 277 -3.52 -10.10 8.70
CA PHE A 277 -2.76 -11.06 7.91
C PHE A 277 -2.75 -12.42 8.59
N ILE A 278 -3.10 -13.46 7.83
CA ILE A 278 -2.77 -14.85 8.16
C ILE A 278 -1.85 -15.36 7.07
N ASN A 279 -0.68 -15.83 7.47
CA ASN A 279 0.23 -16.48 6.54
C ASN A 279 -0.44 -17.71 5.95
N GLY A 280 -0.39 -17.83 4.62
CA GLY A 280 -0.81 -19.00 3.87
C GLY A 280 0.15 -19.29 2.73
N TRP A 281 1.38 -18.77 2.78
CA TRP A 281 2.42 -19.15 1.84
C TRP A 281 2.90 -20.58 2.05
N ASN A 282 3.34 -21.24 0.98
CA ASN A 282 4.29 -22.34 1.14
C ASN A 282 5.59 -21.75 1.72
N THR A 283 6.01 -22.24 2.89
CA THR A 283 7.15 -21.65 3.62
C THR A 283 8.50 -21.83 2.93
N ASP A 284 8.68 -22.86 2.11
CA ASP A 284 9.89 -23.04 1.31
C ASP A 284 9.91 -22.07 0.12
N THR A 285 8.77 -21.89 -0.56
CA THR A 285 8.62 -20.89 -1.63
C THR A 285 8.86 -19.47 -1.09
N LEU A 286 8.24 -19.12 0.04
CA LEU A 286 8.41 -17.81 0.66
C LEU A 286 9.86 -17.58 1.10
N ARG A 287 10.52 -18.59 1.69
CA ARG A 287 11.94 -18.50 2.06
C ARG A 287 12.82 -18.24 0.83
N ALA A 288 12.57 -18.97 -0.26
CA ALA A 288 13.30 -18.78 -1.51
C ALA A 288 13.07 -17.38 -2.11
N ALA A 289 11.83 -16.89 -2.10
CA ALA A 289 11.48 -15.55 -2.54
C ALA A 289 12.16 -14.45 -1.70
N VAL A 290 12.15 -14.58 -0.37
CA VAL A 290 12.86 -13.66 0.54
C VAL A 290 14.35 -13.61 0.25
N ASN A 291 14.97 -14.72 -0.13
CA ASN A 291 16.41 -14.77 -0.41
C ASN A 291 16.77 -14.20 -1.79
N ASP A 292 15.94 -14.45 -2.81
CA ASP A 292 16.36 -14.28 -4.20
C ASP A 292 15.59 -13.16 -4.95
N CYS A 293 14.36 -12.84 -4.54
CA CYS A 293 13.46 -11.96 -5.30
C CYS A 293 13.68 -10.49 -4.91
N THR A 294 14.80 -9.98 -5.39
CA THR A 294 15.39 -8.69 -5.00
C THR A 294 15.35 -7.62 -6.10
N ASN A 295 14.62 -7.87 -7.19
CA ASN A 295 14.54 -6.93 -8.31
C ASN A 295 13.82 -5.64 -7.90
N LEU A 296 14.42 -4.48 -8.19
CA LEU A 296 13.89 -3.15 -7.86
C LEU A 296 12.57 -2.80 -8.58
N SER A 297 12.18 -3.55 -9.61
CA SER A 297 10.87 -3.37 -10.24
C SER A 297 9.72 -3.71 -9.28
N GLY A 298 9.97 -4.56 -8.27
CA GLY A 298 8.96 -5.13 -7.39
C GLY A 298 7.89 -5.95 -8.12
N ARG A 299 8.10 -6.34 -9.38
CA ARG A 299 7.14 -7.10 -10.18
C ARG A 299 7.27 -8.58 -9.88
N VAL A 300 6.14 -9.28 -9.70
CA VAL A 300 6.16 -10.73 -9.46
C VAL A 300 6.69 -11.51 -10.67
N GLU A 301 6.59 -10.96 -11.89
CA GLU A 301 7.16 -11.61 -13.09
C GLU A 301 8.68 -11.68 -13.08
N ASP A 302 9.35 -10.82 -12.31
CA ASP A 302 10.81 -10.75 -12.24
C ASP A 302 11.39 -11.69 -11.18
N CYS A 303 10.54 -12.39 -10.41
CA CYS A 303 10.93 -13.35 -9.38
C CYS A 303 10.86 -14.78 -9.95
N GLN A 304 12.02 -15.44 -10.06
CA GLN A 304 12.13 -16.79 -10.62
C GLN A 304 11.33 -17.88 -9.87
N HIS A 305 10.99 -17.63 -8.60
CA HIS A 305 10.22 -18.56 -7.77
C HIS A 305 8.71 -18.48 -8.01
N PHE A 306 8.23 -17.41 -8.63
CA PHE A 306 6.81 -17.21 -8.91
C PHE A 306 6.46 -17.77 -10.28
N THR A 307 6.19 -19.06 -10.32
CA THR A 307 5.76 -19.77 -11.53
C THR A 307 4.23 -19.78 -11.66
N ASN A 308 3.70 -19.93 -12.88
CA ASN A 308 2.26 -20.06 -13.14
C ASN A 308 1.42 -18.86 -12.64
N LEU A 309 1.91 -17.65 -12.86
CA LEU A 309 1.16 -16.43 -12.55
C LEU A 309 -0.21 -16.42 -13.25
N GLN A 310 -1.24 -16.12 -12.48
CA GLN A 310 -2.63 -16.07 -12.90
C GLN A 310 -2.95 -14.73 -13.57
N THR A 311 -3.83 -14.75 -14.58
CA THR A 311 -4.39 -13.52 -15.14
C THR A 311 -5.37 -12.89 -14.15
N GLU A 312 -5.67 -11.60 -14.31
CA GLU A 312 -6.66 -10.90 -13.47
C GLU A 312 -8.06 -11.55 -13.55
N ALA A 313 -8.43 -12.08 -14.72
CA ALA A 313 -9.70 -12.78 -14.88
C ALA A 313 -9.80 -14.02 -13.99
N VAL A 314 -8.74 -14.84 -13.95
CA VAL A 314 -8.68 -16.04 -13.10
C VAL A 314 -8.66 -15.67 -11.61
N GLN A 315 -7.92 -14.62 -11.23
CA GLN A 315 -7.97 -14.08 -9.87
C GLN A 315 -9.40 -13.65 -9.48
N GLY A 316 -10.13 -13.05 -10.42
CA GLY A 316 -11.52 -12.59 -10.25
C GLY A 316 -12.55 -13.69 -10.01
N GLU A 317 -12.28 -14.88 -10.52
CA GLU A 317 -13.12 -16.08 -10.31
C GLU A 317 -12.99 -16.64 -8.89
N CYS A 318 -11.92 -16.31 -8.16
CA CYS A 318 -11.73 -16.83 -6.81
C CYS A 318 -12.72 -16.23 -5.81
N LYS A 319 -13.45 -17.09 -5.11
CA LYS A 319 -14.43 -16.75 -4.07
C LYS A 319 -14.24 -17.67 -2.88
N ILE A 320 -14.67 -17.24 -1.70
CA ILE A 320 -14.67 -18.14 -0.54
C ILE A 320 -15.55 -19.35 -0.80
N GLU A 321 -15.13 -20.51 -0.30
CA GLU A 321 -15.76 -21.79 -0.62
C GLU A 321 -17.09 -21.94 0.11
N ASP A 322 -17.12 -21.54 1.38
CA ASP A 322 -18.29 -21.62 2.24
C ASP A 322 -18.60 -20.26 2.88
N ILE A 323 -19.81 -19.76 2.64
CA ILE A 323 -20.34 -18.58 3.33
C ILE A 323 -21.12 -19.07 4.56
N PRO A 324 -20.77 -18.65 5.79
CA PRO A 324 -21.54 -19.01 6.97
C PRO A 324 -23.01 -18.64 6.82
N THR A 325 -23.92 -19.52 7.26
CA THR A 325 -25.36 -19.30 7.11
C THR A 325 -25.83 -17.99 7.74
N ALA A 326 -25.19 -17.58 8.85
CA ALA A 326 -25.43 -16.33 9.54
C ALA A 326 -25.16 -15.06 8.69
N LEU A 327 -24.36 -15.19 7.62
CA LEU A 327 -23.90 -14.10 6.76
C LEU A 327 -24.49 -14.14 5.35
N LEU A 328 -25.33 -15.14 5.02
CA LEU A 328 -25.95 -15.23 3.69
C LEU A 328 -26.85 -14.02 3.36
N ASP A 329 -27.35 -13.37 4.40
CA ASP A 329 -28.21 -12.20 4.33
C ASP A 329 -27.47 -10.87 4.48
N ASP A 330 -26.14 -10.89 4.72
CA ASP A 330 -25.33 -9.69 4.82
C ASP A 330 -25.24 -8.98 3.47
N ASP A 331 -25.65 -7.71 3.43
CA ASP A 331 -25.38 -6.80 2.32
C ASP A 331 -24.41 -5.72 2.78
N CYS A 332 -23.12 -6.05 2.73
CA CYS A 332 -22.07 -5.07 3.00
C CYS A 332 -21.80 -4.17 1.78
N GLY A 333 -22.37 -4.44 0.60
CA GLY A 333 -22.20 -3.60 -0.60
C GLY A 333 -23.07 -2.35 -0.57
N GLY A 334 -24.33 -2.51 -0.15
CA GLY A 334 -25.35 -1.48 -0.26
C GLY A 334 -25.75 -1.18 -1.71
N PRO A 335 -26.62 -0.18 -1.94
CA PRO A 335 -27.07 0.81 -0.96
C PRO A 335 -27.97 0.26 0.16
N SER A 336 -27.59 0.48 1.42
CA SER A 336 -28.25 -0.03 2.63
C SER A 336 -28.65 1.10 3.60
N ASN A 337 -29.62 0.87 4.48
CA ASN A 337 -29.98 1.81 5.56
C ASN A 337 -29.02 1.63 6.75
N GLY A 338 -27.75 2.01 6.58
CA GLY A 338 -26.71 1.82 7.60
C GLY A 338 -25.57 0.90 7.17
N LEU A 339 -24.46 0.94 7.90
CA LEU A 339 -23.32 0.05 7.70
C LEU A 339 -23.70 -1.41 8.02
N CYS A 340 -23.06 -2.34 7.32
CA CYS A 340 -23.20 -3.79 7.53
C CYS A 340 -23.06 -4.13 9.03
N GLY A 341 -23.96 -4.94 9.59
CA GLY A 341 -23.94 -5.28 11.03
C GLY A 341 -24.43 -4.16 11.97
N ASN A 342 -25.14 -3.14 11.47
CA ASN A 342 -25.63 -2.00 12.26
C ASN A 342 -24.51 -1.24 13.00
N VAL A 343 -23.32 -1.14 12.40
CA VAL A 343 -22.17 -0.48 13.01
C VAL A 343 -22.46 1.02 13.21
N PRO A 344 -22.37 1.55 14.45
CA PRO A 344 -22.56 2.96 14.71
C PRO A 344 -21.36 3.79 14.25
N VAL A 345 -21.62 4.99 13.73
CA VAL A 345 -20.56 5.96 13.40
C VAL A 345 -20.07 6.63 14.68
N GLN A 346 -18.75 6.63 14.89
CA GLN A 346 -18.09 7.19 16.08
C GLN A 346 -17.04 8.21 15.63
N TYR A 347 -17.30 9.51 15.83
CA TYR A 347 -16.49 10.60 15.24
C TYR A 347 -15.20 10.94 15.98
N GLY A 348 -15.05 10.54 17.25
CA GLY A 348 -13.94 10.95 18.10
C GLY A 348 -14.02 12.41 18.57
N PRO A 349 -12.91 12.98 19.10
CA PRO A 349 -11.54 12.42 19.10
C PRO A 349 -11.29 11.34 20.17
N GLU A 350 -12.28 11.07 21.03
CA GLU A 350 -12.18 10.02 22.03
C GLU A 350 -12.02 8.65 21.40
N TYR A 351 -11.30 7.77 22.09
CA TYR A 351 -11.16 6.38 21.71
C TYR A 351 -12.53 5.72 21.60
N ALA A 352 -12.81 5.10 20.46
CA ALA A 352 -14.13 4.55 20.18
C ALA A 352 -14.52 3.46 21.19
N SER A 353 -15.82 3.35 21.45
CA SER A 353 -16.38 2.19 22.14
C SER A 353 -16.17 0.92 21.32
N ALA A 354 -15.94 -0.20 22.01
CA ALA A 354 -15.79 -1.50 21.36
C ALA A 354 -17.10 -1.92 20.69
N LEU A 355 -17.01 -2.32 19.42
CA LEU A 355 -18.12 -2.90 18.69
C LEU A 355 -18.40 -4.32 19.21
N GLN A 356 -19.63 -4.79 19.04
CA GLN A 356 -20.04 -6.13 19.48
C GLN A 356 -20.12 -7.06 18.26
N PRO A 357 -19.39 -8.19 18.25
CA PRO A 357 -19.53 -9.19 17.20
C PRO A 357 -20.77 -10.07 17.40
N GLY A 358 -21.04 -10.93 16.42
CA GLY A 358 -22.10 -11.92 16.46
C GLY A 358 -23.49 -11.42 16.04
N ALA A 359 -23.66 -10.13 15.73
CA ALA A 359 -24.90 -9.62 15.16
C ALA A 359 -25.16 -10.28 13.79
N THR A 360 -26.41 -10.60 13.46
CA THR A 360 -26.81 -11.17 12.14
C THR A 360 -27.95 -10.41 11.49
N GLU A 361 -28.41 -9.35 12.15
CA GLU A 361 -29.53 -8.55 11.69
C GLU A 361 -29.10 -7.62 10.54
N LYS A 362 -29.95 -7.49 9.53
CA LYS A 362 -29.73 -6.53 8.44
C LYS A 362 -29.64 -5.10 9.00
N PRO A 363 -28.88 -4.20 8.35
CA PRO A 363 -28.86 -2.79 8.74
C PRO A 363 -30.27 -2.18 8.68
N THR A 364 -30.77 -1.67 9.80
CA THR A 364 -32.11 -1.07 9.90
C THR A 364 -32.08 0.44 10.13
N GLY A 365 -30.98 0.96 10.67
CA GLY A 365 -30.80 2.37 11.01
C GLY A 365 -29.94 3.11 9.99
N GLY A 366 -30.54 4.06 9.26
CA GLY A 366 -29.79 4.95 8.37
C GLY A 366 -28.69 5.71 9.13
N VAL A 367 -27.58 5.99 8.45
CA VAL A 367 -26.49 6.79 9.03
C VAL A 367 -26.95 8.25 9.17
N SER A 368 -26.94 8.76 10.39
CA SER A 368 -27.11 10.19 10.63
C SER A 368 -25.75 10.89 10.53
N ILE A 369 -25.57 11.70 9.49
CA ILE A 369 -24.40 12.60 9.38
C ILE A 369 -24.64 13.76 10.35
N THR A 370 -24.14 13.62 11.57
CA THR A 370 -24.34 14.58 12.66
C THR A 370 -23.27 15.65 12.71
N SER A 371 -22.11 15.39 12.10
CA SER A 371 -20.97 16.31 12.06
C SER A 371 -20.04 15.98 10.89
N VAL A 372 -19.10 16.88 10.60
CA VAL A 372 -17.95 16.58 9.73
C VAL A 372 -16.88 15.92 10.59
N ALA A 373 -16.15 14.93 10.05
CA ALA A 373 -15.03 14.32 10.77
C ALA A 373 -14.03 15.39 11.23
N PRO A 374 -13.62 15.41 12.51
CA PRO A 374 -12.71 16.42 13.04
C PRO A 374 -11.26 16.11 12.64
N VAL A 375 -10.98 16.16 11.34
CA VAL A 375 -9.64 15.90 10.77
C VAL A 375 -8.95 17.21 10.36
N PRO A 376 -7.61 17.28 10.42
CA PRO A 376 -6.88 18.44 9.93
C PRO A 376 -7.13 18.72 8.44
N THR A 377 -7.17 19.98 8.03
CA THR A 377 -7.08 20.32 6.61
C THR A 377 -5.61 20.37 6.21
N GLN A 378 -5.23 19.57 5.21
CA GLN A 378 -3.85 19.54 4.71
C GLN A 378 -3.82 19.62 3.19
N SER A 379 -3.06 20.58 2.66
CA SER A 379 -2.92 20.77 1.22
C SER A 379 -2.21 19.60 0.54
N TYR A 380 -2.55 19.38 -0.73
CA TYR A 380 -1.81 18.50 -1.62
C TYR A 380 -0.35 18.94 -1.73
N ALA A 381 0.60 18.01 -1.63
CA ALA A 381 2.00 18.31 -1.91
C ALA A 381 2.71 17.09 -2.54
N PRO A 382 3.52 17.31 -3.58
CA PRO A 382 4.21 16.22 -4.28
C PRO A 382 5.36 15.66 -3.45
N ALA A 383 5.61 14.36 -3.54
CA ALA A 383 6.72 13.71 -2.89
C ALA A 383 8.06 14.37 -3.27
N ARG A 384 8.98 14.47 -2.31
CA ARG A 384 10.28 15.16 -2.49
C ARG A 384 11.43 14.20 -2.82
N SER A 385 11.21 12.89 -2.75
CA SER A 385 12.18 11.86 -3.12
C SER A 385 12.18 11.63 -4.64
N LYS A 386 13.37 11.58 -5.26
CA LYS A 386 13.57 11.26 -6.68
C LYS A 386 13.94 9.79 -6.93
N ASN A 387 14.14 8.97 -5.88
CA ASN A 387 14.95 7.75 -6.01
C ASN A 387 14.41 6.49 -5.28
N SER A 388 13.21 6.45 -4.71
CA SER A 388 12.73 5.20 -4.09
C SER A 388 11.80 4.45 -5.05
N TYR A 389 12.23 3.25 -5.41
CA TYR A 389 11.49 2.35 -6.28
C TYR A 389 10.50 1.61 -5.37
N GLY A 390 9.31 2.19 -5.17
CA GLY A 390 8.18 1.47 -4.55
C GLY A 390 7.45 2.24 -3.45
N ILE A 391 8.16 3.01 -2.61
CA ILE A 391 7.55 3.78 -1.52
C ILE A 391 8.26 5.12 -1.40
N SER A 392 7.59 6.21 -1.79
CA SER A 392 8.18 7.55 -1.75
C SER A 392 7.96 8.19 -0.39
N VAL A 393 8.96 8.24 0.48
CA VAL A 393 8.87 8.93 1.78
C VAL A 393 8.99 10.44 1.60
N TYR A 394 8.15 11.21 2.30
CA TYR A 394 8.15 12.68 2.24
C TYR A 394 9.31 13.28 3.05
N ASN A 395 10.52 13.32 2.48
CA ASN A 395 11.66 13.97 3.14
C ASN A 395 11.54 15.51 3.09
N VAL A 396 11.18 16.14 4.21
CA VAL A 396 11.17 17.60 4.35
C VAL A 396 12.60 18.11 4.59
N LYS A 397 13.04 19.13 3.86
CA LYS A 397 14.26 19.87 4.22
C LYS A 397 13.93 20.76 5.43
N THR A 398 14.69 20.63 6.51
CA THR A 398 14.69 21.58 7.61
C THR A 398 15.17 22.93 7.09
N SER A 399 14.23 23.86 6.86
CA SER A 399 14.58 25.25 6.59
C SER A 399 13.52 26.14 7.21
N ALA A 400 13.95 26.80 8.29
CA ALA A 400 13.36 27.92 9.01
C ALA A 400 11.90 27.75 9.47
N ILE A 401 11.75 27.56 10.78
CA ILE A 401 10.51 27.79 11.54
C ILE A 401 9.98 29.20 11.21
N PRO A 402 8.78 29.35 10.63
CA PRO A 402 8.02 30.58 10.76
C PRO A 402 7.14 30.43 12.01
N GLY A 403 7.23 31.41 12.91
CA GLY A 403 6.47 31.46 14.16
C GLY A 403 4.94 31.45 13.98
N PRO A 404 4.19 31.52 15.09
CA PRO A 404 2.75 31.30 15.08
C PRO A 404 2.05 32.46 14.34
N TYR A 405 1.36 32.16 13.24
CA TYR A 405 0.43 33.09 12.59
C TYR A 405 -0.97 32.49 12.69
N ASN A 406 -1.84 33.04 13.55
CA ASN A 406 -2.57 34.31 13.46
C ASN A 406 -3.84 34.14 12.62
N THR A 407 -4.95 34.04 13.35
CA THR A 407 -6.32 33.94 12.88
C THR A 407 -6.83 35.32 12.50
N ASP A 408 -6.73 35.70 11.23
CA ASP A 408 -7.71 36.64 10.69
C ASP A 408 -7.75 36.64 9.17
N SER A 409 -8.95 36.88 8.66
CA SER A 409 -9.30 37.19 7.26
C SER A 409 -9.15 36.10 6.19
N LEU A 410 -10.28 35.44 5.87
CA LEU A 410 -10.58 35.03 4.49
C LEU A 410 -12.02 35.41 4.13
N GLU A 411 -12.13 36.42 3.26
CA GLU A 411 -13.36 36.88 2.63
C GLU A 411 -13.92 35.86 1.63
N VAL A 412 -15.25 35.78 1.60
CA VAL A 412 -16.04 34.88 0.76
C VAL A 412 -16.17 35.46 -0.65
N ILE A 413 -15.68 34.72 -1.66
CA ILE A 413 -15.97 34.99 -3.08
C ILE A 413 -17.04 33.99 -3.57
N LYS A 414 -18.23 34.50 -3.90
CA LYS A 414 -19.19 33.87 -4.85
C LYS A 414 -18.81 34.33 -6.26
N PRO A 415 -18.88 33.53 -7.36
CA PRO A 415 -20.18 33.33 -8.04
C PRO A 415 -20.36 32.15 -9.04
N SER A 416 -21.64 31.96 -9.39
CA SER A 416 -22.27 31.63 -10.71
C SER A 416 -22.00 30.32 -11.48
N LYS A 417 -23.13 29.71 -11.87
CA LYS A 417 -23.35 28.52 -12.70
C LYS A 417 -23.39 28.86 -14.21
N PRO A 418 -22.84 28.01 -15.09
CA PRO A 418 -23.37 27.85 -16.45
C PRO A 418 -23.95 26.44 -16.71
N ALA A 419 -24.74 26.37 -17.79
CA ALA A 419 -25.66 25.30 -18.16
C ALA A 419 -25.01 24.01 -18.69
N VAL A 420 -25.81 22.94 -18.65
CA VAL A 420 -25.52 21.55 -19.03
C VAL A 420 -25.72 21.34 -20.52
N ASP A 421 -24.81 20.61 -21.17
CA ASP A 421 -25.07 19.86 -22.41
C ASP A 421 -24.46 18.46 -22.30
N VAL A 422 -25.24 17.44 -22.68
CA VAL A 422 -24.86 16.01 -22.65
C VAL A 422 -24.42 15.59 -24.06
N PRO A 423 -23.21 15.03 -24.26
CA PRO A 423 -22.82 14.44 -25.54
C PRO A 423 -23.16 12.95 -25.63
N ALA A 424 -23.53 12.51 -26.84
CA ALA A 424 -23.80 11.12 -27.21
C ALA A 424 -22.52 10.24 -27.23
N ALA A 425 -22.70 8.92 -27.11
CA ALA A 425 -21.64 7.93 -27.05
C ALA A 425 -20.71 7.95 -28.30
N PRO A 426 -19.38 7.81 -28.13
CA PRO A 426 -18.44 7.83 -29.25
C PRO A 426 -18.44 6.53 -30.06
N ALA A 427 -18.23 6.67 -31.38
CA ALA A 427 -18.13 5.57 -32.33
C ALA A 427 -16.74 4.90 -32.29
N VAL A 428 -16.72 3.58 -32.52
CA VAL A 428 -15.51 2.74 -32.52
C VAL A 428 -14.64 3.04 -33.74
N THR A 429 -13.36 3.36 -33.52
CA THR A 429 -12.35 3.57 -34.57
C THR A 429 -11.73 2.23 -35.00
N PRO A 430 -11.63 1.93 -36.31
CA PRO A 430 -10.95 0.72 -36.79
C PRO A 430 -9.42 0.83 -36.67
N SER A 431 -8.76 -0.31 -36.47
CA SER A 431 -7.29 -0.40 -36.35
C SER A 431 -6.56 0.03 -37.63
N PRO A 432 -5.39 0.69 -37.53
CA PRO A 432 -4.58 1.10 -38.68
C PRO A 432 -3.89 -0.09 -39.38
N SER A 433 -3.55 0.09 -40.66
CA SER A 433 -2.89 -0.91 -41.49
C SER A 433 -1.36 -0.82 -41.41
N LEU A 434 -0.67 -1.97 -41.54
CA LEU A 434 0.80 -2.11 -41.47
C LEU A 434 1.59 -1.27 -42.49
N GLU A 435 0.94 -0.69 -43.50
CA GLU A 435 1.61 0.18 -44.49
C GLU A 435 1.94 1.58 -43.94
N ASP A 436 1.32 1.99 -42.82
CA ASP A 436 1.52 3.33 -42.24
C ASP A 436 2.78 3.44 -41.35
N ALA A 437 3.50 2.34 -41.10
CA ALA A 437 4.64 2.27 -40.17
C ALA A 437 6.03 2.34 -40.80
N ALA A 438 6.15 2.70 -42.08
CA ALA A 438 7.45 2.78 -42.76
C ALA A 438 8.10 4.17 -42.62
N ASP A 439 8.75 4.43 -41.47
CA ASP A 439 9.74 5.51 -41.36
C ASP A 439 11.12 4.99 -41.82
N PRO A 440 11.73 5.53 -42.90
CA PRO A 440 12.98 5.01 -43.46
C PRO A 440 14.23 5.31 -42.61
N VAL A 441 14.09 5.85 -41.39
CA VAL A 441 15.22 6.35 -40.58
C VAL A 441 15.45 5.59 -39.26
N ALA A 442 14.53 4.74 -38.80
CA ALA A 442 14.67 3.99 -37.55
C ALA A 442 14.83 2.48 -37.78
N ASN A 443 15.83 1.86 -37.15
CA ASN A 443 16.03 0.39 -37.17
C ASN A 443 15.02 -0.29 -36.24
N ILE A 444 13.73 -0.20 -36.56
CA ILE A 444 12.65 -0.88 -35.83
C ILE A 444 12.72 -2.37 -36.18
N ILE A 445 13.07 -3.19 -35.20
CA ILE A 445 13.22 -4.65 -35.38
C ILE A 445 11.94 -5.42 -35.09
N SER A 446 11.00 -4.85 -34.33
CA SER A 446 9.62 -5.36 -34.21
C SER A 446 8.68 -4.30 -33.61
N THR A 447 7.38 -4.47 -33.82
CA THR A 447 6.34 -3.70 -33.13
C THR A 447 5.46 -4.64 -32.30
N LYS A 448 5.03 -4.18 -31.12
CA LYS A 448 4.05 -4.88 -30.28
C LYS A 448 2.93 -3.94 -29.91
N ILE A 449 1.70 -4.43 -30.03
CA ILE A 449 0.50 -3.71 -29.63
C ILE A 449 -0.03 -4.30 -28.33
N TYR A 450 -0.39 -3.44 -27.38
CA TYR A 450 -1.13 -3.85 -26.19
C TYR A 450 -2.14 -2.77 -25.78
N THR A 451 -3.13 -3.16 -24.98
CA THR A 451 -4.21 -2.28 -24.54
C THR A 451 -4.14 -2.12 -23.03
N GLU A 452 -4.14 -0.89 -22.54
CA GLU A 452 -4.13 -0.56 -21.11
C GLU A 452 -5.05 0.64 -20.88
N GLY A 453 -5.97 0.54 -19.90
CA GLY A 453 -6.92 1.61 -19.59
C GLY A 453 -7.87 1.99 -20.74
N GLY A 454 -8.12 1.08 -21.69
CA GLY A 454 -8.96 1.34 -22.88
C GLY A 454 -8.25 2.12 -24.00
N ILE A 455 -6.94 2.34 -23.89
CA ILE A 455 -6.10 2.97 -24.90
C ILE A 455 -5.22 1.90 -25.54
N VAL A 456 -5.12 1.92 -26.87
CA VAL A 456 -4.24 1.01 -27.64
C VAL A 456 -2.87 1.66 -27.79
N TYR A 457 -1.83 0.99 -27.33
CA TYR A 457 -0.44 1.41 -27.43
C TYR A 457 0.25 0.58 -28.50
N GLU A 458 0.91 1.25 -29.43
CA GLU A 458 1.85 0.64 -30.37
C GLU A 458 3.27 0.96 -29.93
N VAL A 459 4.06 -0.07 -29.65
CA VAL A 459 5.44 0.06 -29.20
C VAL A 459 6.36 -0.48 -30.29
N ALA A 460 7.22 0.38 -30.82
CA ALA A 460 8.32 0.01 -31.71
C ALA A 460 9.58 -0.31 -30.91
N ILE A 461 10.20 -1.45 -31.17
CA ILE A 461 11.46 -1.89 -30.56
C ILE A 461 12.60 -1.55 -31.50
N GLU A 462 13.54 -0.72 -31.05
CA GLU A 462 14.74 -0.35 -31.78
C GLU A 462 15.98 -1.02 -31.16
N GLU A 463 16.87 -1.56 -32.00
CA GLU A 463 18.16 -2.09 -31.57
C GLU A 463 19.25 -1.02 -31.73
N ILE A 464 19.89 -0.62 -30.62
CA ILE A 464 20.98 0.36 -30.62
C ILE A 464 22.31 -0.34 -30.33
N VAL A 465 23.21 -0.34 -31.31
CA VAL A 465 24.58 -0.87 -31.13
C VAL A 465 25.48 0.20 -30.50
N VAL A 466 25.84 0.02 -29.24
CA VAL A 466 26.79 0.90 -28.53
C VAL A 466 28.20 0.30 -28.61
N THR A 467 29.09 0.94 -29.36
CA THR A 467 30.51 0.53 -29.43
C THR A 467 31.33 1.35 -28.43
N THR A 468 32.01 0.67 -27.49
CA THR A 468 32.90 1.32 -26.52
C THR A 468 34.36 1.07 -26.90
N THR A 469 35.11 2.12 -27.21
CA THR A 469 36.55 2.01 -27.51
C THR A 469 37.36 2.20 -26.24
N VAL A 470 38.21 1.23 -25.88
CA VAL A 470 39.09 1.32 -24.71
C VAL A 470 40.52 1.58 -25.20
N ASP A 471 41.04 2.79 -24.98
CA ASP A 471 42.43 3.12 -25.28
C ASP A 471 43.36 2.52 -24.21
N SER A 472 44.16 1.52 -24.61
CA SER A 472 45.22 0.96 -23.74
C SER A 472 46.53 1.73 -23.94
N ALA A 473 46.91 2.52 -22.94
CA ALA A 473 48.22 3.17 -22.89
C ALA A 473 49.33 2.14 -22.59
N TYR A 474 49.87 1.51 -23.64
CA TYR A 474 51.01 0.60 -23.52
C TYR A 474 52.33 1.40 -23.35
N ARG A 475 52.83 1.53 -22.11
CA ARG A 475 54.20 2.01 -21.84
C ARG A 475 55.21 0.92 -22.23
N ARG A 476 55.93 1.10 -23.34
CA ARG A 476 57.12 0.29 -23.69
C ARG A 476 58.24 0.50 -22.66
N ARG A 477 58.58 -0.54 -21.89
CA ARG A 477 59.87 -0.60 -21.18
C ARG A 477 60.95 -1.03 -22.18
N HIS A 478 61.94 -0.17 -22.40
CA HIS A 478 63.16 -0.51 -23.14
C HIS A 478 63.98 -1.54 -22.33
N ALA A 479 64.13 -2.74 -22.87
CA ALA A 479 65.11 -3.71 -22.38
C ALA A 479 66.46 -3.47 -23.08
N HIS A 480 67.48 -3.11 -22.31
CA HIS A 480 68.85 -2.98 -22.77
C HIS A 480 69.42 -4.36 -23.14
N ALA A 481 69.81 -4.51 -24.41
CA ALA A 481 70.54 -5.66 -24.90
C ALA A 481 72.02 -5.58 -24.50
N HIS A 482 72.47 -6.45 -23.60
CA HIS A 482 73.89 -6.73 -23.41
C HIS A 482 74.29 -7.94 -24.26
N ARG A 483 75.00 -7.64 -25.36
CA ARG A 483 75.81 -8.57 -26.15
C ARG A 483 76.85 -9.27 -25.26
N ARG A 484 76.87 -10.60 -25.24
CA ARG A 484 78.10 -11.37 -25.01
C ARG A 484 78.43 -12.19 -26.26
N ARG A 485 79.61 -11.88 -26.79
CA ARG A 485 80.36 -12.60 -27.83
C ARG A 485 80.80 -13.95 -27.24
N ALA A 486 80.60 -15.03 -27.98
CA ALA A 486 81.45 -16.22 -27.88
C ALA A 486 82.12 -16.40 -29.24
N ILE A 487 83.46 -16.38 -29.22
CA ILE A 487 84.34 -16.84 -30.28
C ILE A 487 85.12 -17.99 -29.64
N ASN A 488 85.13 -19.12 -30.34
CA ASN A 488 85.82 -20.39 -30.11
C ASN A 488 85.26 -21.30 -29.02
#